data_AF-A0A1Q7B2S2-F1
#
_entry.id   AF-A0A1Q7B2S2-F1
#
_cell.length_a   1.000
_cell.length_b   1.000
_cell.length_c   1.000
_cell.angle_alpha   90.00
_cell.angle_beta   90.00
_cell.angle_gamma   90.00
#
_symmetry.space_group_name_H-M   'P 1'
#
loop_
_entity.id
_entity.type
_entity.pdbx_description
1 polymer ?
#
loop_
_entity_poly.entity_id
_entity_poly.type
_entity_poly.pdbx_seq_one_letter_code
_entity_poly.pdbx_strand_id
1 'polypeptide(L)'
;MHRKKKIGFFLLAIFYAFFGYIIAVNVFNIPDGVFNKPDPDFFQRFPIFYPSYNGKIGTSNQVIIEVNVSASGRLVEGKTATISAVGSASPPLANNITDVSLTFEGAEPAYNTSYTSGLLLYSPNFGRVDLVPNNNCPTHPTGVTLDLILCGSATNVIWPIVGAYAAFLSIDLNNGKSLNETLSGYKISVLSISFAQTEQSNRINLAFSAALVSFGVLEGVNIVHELTEEKRKVVQTVSSLPKRDR
;
A
#
# COMPACT_ATOMS: atom_id res chain seq x y z
N MET A 1 -28.80 -42.49 30.33
CA MET A 1 -28.18 -41.16 30.58
C MET A 1 -26.80 -40.98 29.93
N HIS A 2 -25.99 -42.03 29.75
CA HIS A 2 -24.62 -41.93 29.19
C HIS A 2 -24.50 -41.48 27.72
N ARG A 3 -25.48 -41.79 26.85
CA ARG A 3 -25.43 -41.47 25.42
C ARG A 3 -25.49 -39.96 25.13
N LYS A 4 -26.27 -39.20 25.91
CA LYS A 4 -26.42 -37.75 25.75
C LYS A 4 -25.14 -36.98 26.12
N LYS A 5 -24.38 -37.44 27.14
CA LYS A 5 -23.09 -36.83 27.52
C LYS A 5 -22.00 -37.03 26.44
N LYS A 6 -21.98 -38.17 25.75
CA LYS A 6 -21.00 -38.43 24.68
C LYS A 6 -21.24 -37.54 23.45
N ILE A 7 -22.50 -37.28 23.10
CA ILE A 7 -22.86 -36.41 21.96
C ILE A 7 -22.45 -34.96 22.22
N GLY A 8 -22.67 -34.44 23.44
CA GLY A 8 -22.26 -33.08 23.78
C GLY A 8 -20.74 -32.87 23.71
N PHE A 9 -19.96 -33.84 24.18
CA PHE A 9 -18.50 -33.79 24.11
C PHE A 9 -17.97 -33.84 22.67
N PHE A 10 -18.63 -34.63 21.82
CA PHE A 10 -18.26 -34.75 20.41
C PHE A 10 -18.56 -33.47 19.62
N LEU A 11 -19.70 -32.83 19.86
CA LEU A 11 -20.04 -31.55 19.22
C LEU A 11 -19.11 -30.42 19.69
N LEU A 12 -18.75 -30.41 20.98
CA LEU A 12 -17.76 -29.46 21.51
C LEU A 12 -16.40 -29.64 20.83
N ALA A 13 -15.94 -30.89 20.67
CA ALA A 13 -14.68 -31.20 20.00
C ALA A 13 -14.69 -30.79 18.51
N ILE A 14 -15.79 -31.00 17.79
CA ILE A 14 -15.95 -30.54 16.41
C ILE A 14 -15.92 -29.01 16.35
N PHE A 15 -16.59 -28.33 17.27
CA PHE A 15 -16.61 -26.87 17.32
C PHE A 15 -15.19 -26.31 17.55
N TYR A 16 -14.44 -26.87 18.50
CA TYR A 16 -13.04 -26.49 18.74
C TYR A 16 -12.11 -26.86 17.59
N ALA A 17 -12.31 -27.99 16.92
CA ALA A 17 -11.52 -28.37 15.75
C ALA A 17 -11.79 -27.45 14.56
N PHE A 18 -13.06 -27.06 14.34
CA PHE A 18 -13.43 -26.14 13.28
C PHE A 18 -12.95 -24.72 13.56
N PHE A 19 -13.09 -24.23 14.80
CA PHE A 19 -12.52 -22.94 15.21
C PHE A 19 -10.99 -22.96 15.15
N GLY A 20 -10.36 -24.01 15.65
CA GLY A 20 -8.92 -24.22 15.57
C GLY A 20 -8.42 -24.27 14.13
N TYR A 21 -9.17 -24.87 13.21
CA TYR A 21 -8.87 -24.85 11.78
C TYR A 21 -9.04 -23.47 11.16
N ILE A 22 -10.11 -22.74 11.46
CA ILE A 22 -10.31 -21.36 10.98
C ILE A 22 -9.20 -20.46 11.51
N ILE A 23 -8.83 -20.59 12.79
CA ILE A 23 -7.70 -19.88 13.38
C ILE A 23 -6.42 -20.33 12.70
N ALA A 24 -6.18 -21.62 12.50
CA ALA A 24 -4.93 -22.07 11.90
C ALA A 24 -4.76 -21.60 10.44
N VAL A 25 -5.82 -21.68 9.64
CA VAL A 25 -5.82 -21.18 8.26
C VAL A 25 -5.67 -19.66 8.22
N ASN A 26 -6.26 -18.94 9.17
CA ASN A 26 -6.20 -17.47 9.20
C ASN A 26 -5.00 -16.90 9.97
N VAL A 27 -4.35 -17.67 10.84
CA VAL A 27 -3.30 -17.23 11.77
C VAL A 27 -1.97 -17.92 11.49
N PHE A 28 -1.92 -19.23 11.24
CA PHE A 28 -0.65 -19.94 10.94
C PHE A 28 -0.25 -19.83 9.47
N ASN A 29 -1.17 -19.44 8.59
CA ASN A 29 -0.82 -19.04 7.22
C ASN A 29 -0.41 -17.55 7.15
N ILE A 30 -0.25 -16.89 8.29
CA ILE A 30 0.34 -15.56 8.38
C ILE A 30 1.85 -15.77 8.49
N PRO A 31 2.64 -15.54 7.42
CA PRO A 31 4.09 -15.69 7.49
C PRO A 31 4.68 -14.81 8.60
N ASP A 32 5.76 -15.28 9.21
CA ASP A 32 6.46 -14.57 10.28
C ASP A 32 6.71 -13.10 9.88
N GLY A 33 6.23 -12.17 10.71
CA GLY A 33 6.43 -10.73 10.55
C GLY A 33 5.25 -9.90 10.06
N VAL A 34 4.09 -10.47 9.69
CA VAL A 34 2.96 -9.71 9.12
C VAL A 34 2.35 -8.65 10.06
N PHE A 35 2.37 -8.86 11.38
CA PHE A 35 1.69 -7.95 12.31
C PHE A 35 2.43 -6.64 12.57
N ASN A 36 3.73 -6.58 12.26
CA ASN A 36 4.53 -5.35 12.41
C ASN A 36 5.59 -5.22 11.31
N LYS A 37 5.30 -5.73 10.11
CA LYS A 37 6.17 -5.46 8.96
C LYS A 37 6.05 -3.96 8.66
N PRO A 38 7.16 -3.21 8.58
CA PRO A 38 7.09 -1.86 8.04
C PRO A 38 6.40 -1.92 6.68
N ASP A 39 5.51 -0.95 6.42
CA ASP A 39 4.87 -0.87 5.11
C ASP A 39 5.99 -0.88 4.05
N PRO A 40 5.86 -1.68 2.99
CA PRO A 40 6.87 -1.70 1.94
C PRO A 40 7.00 -0.28 1.38
N ASP A 41 8.23 0.12 1.08
CA ASP A 41 8.49 1.40 0.46
C ASP A 41 7.69 1.52 -0.84
N PHE A 42 7.01 2.64 -0.98
CA PHE A 42 6.28 2.96 -2.20
C PHE A 42 7.28 3.39 -3.25
N PHE A 43 7.22 2.73 -4.41
CA PHE A 43 7.96 3.14 -5.59
C PHE A 43 7.04 3.03 -6.80
N GLN A 44 6.79 4.15 -7.47
CA GLN A 44 6.03 4.21 -8.71
C GLN A 44 6.86 4.90 -9.77
N ARG A 45 6.98 4.25 -10.92
CA ARG A 45 7.62 4.79 -12.11
C ARG A 45 6.61 4.82 -13.24
N PHE A 46 6.51 5.94 -13.94
CA PHE A 46 5.66 6.05 -15.12
C PHE A 46 6.29 6.95 -16.19
N PRO A 47 6.25 6.53 -17.47
CA PRO A 47 6.75 7.33 -18.57
C PRO A 47 5.66 8.27 -19.10
N ILE A 48 5.94 9.55 -19.10
CA ILE A 48 5.16 10.62 -19.72
C ILE A 48 5.65 10.81 -21.15
N PHE A 49 4.72 10.93 -22.09
CA PHE A 49 5.02 11.23 -23.49
C PHE A 49 4.31 12.52 -23.89
N TYR A 50 5.07 13.46 -24.45
CA TYR A 50 4.55 14.70 -25.04
C TYR A 50 4.90 14.75 -26.52
N PRO A 51 3.95 15.11 -27.41
CA PRO A 51 2.51 15.16 -27.14
C PRO A 51 1.95 13.78 -26.79
N SER A 52 0.86 13.70 -26.01
CA SER A 52 0.21 12.44 -25.62
C SER A 52 -0.28 11.66 -26.86
N TYR A 53 0.45 10.61 -27.29
CA TYR A 53 0.21 9.89 -28.55
C TYR A 53 -0.22 8.43 -28.35
N ASN A 54 -1.34 8.02 -28.95
CA ASN A 54 -1.86 6.64 -29.00
C ASN A 54 -1.25 5.78 -30.12
N GLY A 55 0.06 5.87 -30.35
CA GLY A 55 0.76 4.94 -31.25
C GLY A 55 1.55 5.60 -32.38
N LYS A 56 2.81 5.91 -32.07
CA LYS A 56 4.04 5.68 -32.86
C LYS A 56 5.15 6.54 -32.25
N ILE A 57 6.10 5.90 -31.57
CA ILE A 57 7.31 6.53 -31.05
C ILE A 57 8.21 6.87 -32.26
N GLY A 58 8.71 8.10 -32.36
CA GLY A 58 9.69 8.47 -33.40
C GLY A 58 9.27 9.53 -34.44
N THR A 59 8.25 10.35 -34.20
CA THR A 59 8.02 11.56 -35.01
C THR A 59 8.75 12.77 -34.42
N SER A 60 9.04 13.78 -35.25
CA SER A 60 9.65 15.05 -34.82
C SER A 60 8.82 15.74 -33.73
N ASN A 61 9.49 16.37 -32.76
CA ASN A 61 8.91 17.14 -31.63
C ASN A 61 8.30 16.33 -30.48
N GLN A 62 9.01 15.31 -30.01
CA GLN A 62 8.63 14.53 -28.83
C GLN A 62 9.51 14.86 -27.60
N VAL A 63 8.89 14.84 -26.42
CA VAL A 63 9.56 14.79 -25.11
C VAL A 63 9.06 13.57 -24.35
N ILE A 64 9.98 12.78 -23.83
CA ILE A 64 9.68 11.60 -23.01
C ILE A 64 10.25 11.86 -21.62
N ILE A 65 9.44 11.73 -20.58
CA ILE A 65 9.87 11.97 -19.19
C ILE A 65 9.50 10.76 -18.35
N GLU A 66 10.49 10.05 -17.83
CA GLU A 66 10.30 9.05 -16.80
C GLU A 66 10.24 9.72 -15.43
N VAL A 67 9.09 9.62 -14.78
CA VAL A 67 8.89 10.13 -13.43
C VAL A 67 9.06 9.00 -12.43
N ASN A 68 9.86 9.23 -11.40
CA ASN A 68 10.08 8.32 -10.30
C ASN A 68 9.54 8.97 -9.02
N VAL A 69 8.60 8.29 -8.37
CA VAL A 69 8.01 8.72 -7.10
C VAL A 69 8.32 7.64 -6.08
N SER A 70 8.95 8.04 -4.98
CA SER A 70 9.32 7.13 -3.90
C SER A 70 8.91 7.69 -2.54
N ALA A 71 8.49 6.82 -1.63
CA ALA A 71 8.19 7.20 -0.25
C ALA A 71 8.51 6.05 0.70
N SER A 72 8.86 6.38 1.94
CA SER A 72 9.01 5.35 2.97
C SER A 72 7.63 4.89 3.44
N GLY A 73 7.33 3.62 3.18
CA GLY A 73 5.97 3.09 3.28
C GLY A 73 5.01 3.67 2.22
N ARG A 74 3.71 3.65 2.53
CA ARG A 74 2.65 4.07 1.59
C ARG A 74 2.65 5.58 1.35
N LEU A 75 2.22 5.97 0.15
CA LEU A 75 1.97 7.36 -0.19
C LEU A 75 0.71 7.87 0.52
N VAL A 76 0.89 8.73 1.51
CA VAL A 76 -0.17 9.21 2.40
C VAL A 76 -0.09 10.73 2.51
N GLU A 77 -1.23 11.39 2.66
CA GLU A 77 -1.31 12.83 2.90
C GLU A 77 -0.48 13.24 4.13
N GLY A 78 0.17 14.40 4.07
CA GLY A 78 1.04 14.91 5.14
C GLY A 78 2.38 14.18 5.30
N LYS A 79 2.64 13.09 4.55
CA LYS A 79 3.94 12.40 4.54
C LYS A 79 4.82 12.89 3.41
N THR A 80 6.13 12.86 3.66
CA THR A 80 7.15 13.22 2.67
C THR A 80 7.34 12.09 1.65
N ALA A 81 7.36 12.45 0.38
CA ALA A 81 7.75 11.60 -0.73
C ALA A 81 8.88 12.28 -1.50
N THR A 82 9.77 11.50 -2.08
CA THR A 82 10.81 11.97 -2.99
C THR A 82 10.36 11.76 -4.43
N ILE A 83 10.34 12.84 -5.20
CA ILE A 83 10.04 12.83 -6.64
C ILE A 83 11.32 13.18 -7.40
N SER A 84 11.64 12.38 -8.39
CA SER A 84 12.66 12.70 -9.40
C SER A 84 12.11 12.43 -10.79
N ALA A 85 12.71 13.07 -11.78
CA ALA A 85 12.33 12.86 -13.17
C ALA A 85 13.59 12.81 -14.02
N VAL A 86 13.58 11.97 -15.05
CA VAL A 86 14.58 12.04 -16.11
C VAL A 86 13.85 12.02 -17.43
N GLY A 87 14.23 12.90 -18.34
CA GLY A 87 13.62 13.00 -19.64
C GLY A 87 14.61 12.97 -20.78
N SER A 88 14.05 12.91 -21.98
CA SER A 88 14.76 13.08 -23.22
C SER A 88 13.89 13.78 -24.25
N ALA A 89 14.48 14.62 -25.09
CA ALA A 89 13.76 15.44 -26.06
C ALA A 89 14.34 15.26 -27.48
N SER A 90 13.45 15.21 -28.48
CA SER A 90 13.84 15.04 -29.88
C SER A 90 14.49 16.30 -30.47
N PRO A 91 15.43 16.16 -31.42
CA PRO A 91 16.30 17.26 -31.88
C PRO A 91 15.61 18.57 -32.31
N PRO A 92 14.49 18.58 -33.06
CA PRO A 92 13.90 19.84 -33.50
C PRO A 92 13.26 20.63 -32.34
N LEU A 93 12.90 19.94 -31.25
CA LEU A 93 12.37 20.55 -30.04
C LEU A 93 13.48 20.84 -29.03
N ALA A 94 14.46 19.94 -28.89
CA ALA A 94 15.62 20.08 -28.01
C ALA A 94 16.35 21.42 -28.19
N ASN A 95 16.55 21.87 -29.43
CA ASN A 95 17.24 23.13 -29.72
C ASN A 95 16.45 24.38 -29.31
N ASN A 96 15.16 24.22 -29.02
CA ASN A 96 14.24 25.31 -28.73
C ASN A 96 13.75 25.33 -27.28
N ILE A 97 14.15 24.37 -26.45
CA ILE A 97 13.74 24.27 -25.04
C ILE A 97 14.64 25.16 -24.19
N THR A 98 14.02 25.98 -23.33
CA THR A 98 14.69 26.75 -22.26
C THR A 98 14.53 26.10 -20.89
N ASP A 99 13.32 25.68 -20.56
CA ASP A 99 12.99 25.03 -19.29
C ASP A 99 12.00 23.90 -19.54
N VAL A 100 12.12 22.84 -18.75
CA VAL A 100 11.13 21.77 -18.68
C VAL A 100 10.86 21.56 -17.20
N SER A 101 9.60 21.68 -16.80
CA SER A 101 9.23 21.45 -15.42
C SER A 101 8.06 20.48 -15.33
N LEU A 102 8.15 19.57 -14.38
CA LEU A 102 7.09 18.67 -14.00
C LEU A 102 6.51 19.13 -12.67
N THR A 103 5.20 19.26 -12.60
CA THR A 103 4.47 19.53 -11.35
C THR A 103 3.30 18.57 -11.23
N PHE A 104 2.61 18.59 -10.09
CA PHE A 104 1.39 17.83 -9.87
C PHE A 104 0.22 18.76 -9.63
N GLU A 105 -0.90 18.43 -10.25
CA GLU A 105 -2.13 19.21 -10.22
C GLU A 105 -3.32 18.40 -9.72
N GLY A 106 -4.17 19.10 -8.96
CA GLY A 106 -5.45 18.62 -8.49
C GLY A 106 -5.37 17.54 -7.42
N ALA A 107 -6.50 17.29 -6.76
CA ALA A 107 -6.72 16.05 -6.03
C ALA A 107 -8.13 15.61 -6.39
N GLU A 108 -8.27 14.72 -7.37
CA GLU A 108 -9.57 14.10 -7.59
C GLU A 108 -9.84 13.22 -6.37
N PRO A 109 -10.95 13.41 -5.63
CA PRO A 109 -11.20 12.65 -4.41
C PRO A 109 -11.22 11.16 -4.74
N ALA A 110 -10.21 10.43 -4.28
CA ALA A 110 -10.01 9.01 -4.61
C ALA A 110 -11.07 8.10 -3.97
N TYR A 111 -11.85 8.62 -3.02
CA TYR A 111 -12.90 7.90 -2.32
C TYR A 111 -14.27 8.51 -2.63
N ASN A 112 -15.14 7.69 -3.20
CA ASN A 112 -16.54 7.94 -3.45
C ASN A 112 -17.28 8.25 -2.13
N THR A 113 -17.25 9.50 -1.70
CA THR A 113 -18.18 10.03 -0.70
C THR A 113 -18.58 11.40 -1.19
N SER A 114 -19.80 11.52 -1.73
CA SER A 114 -20.77 12.59 -1.47
C SER A 114 -20.26 13.99 -1.08
N TYR A 115 -19.12 14.44 -1.59
CA TYR A 115 -18.77 15.84 -1.62
C TYR A 115 -19.63 16.42 -2.72
N THR A 116 -20.70 17.07 -2.28
CA THR A 116 -21.60 17.87 -3.08
C THR A 116 -20.80 18.60 -4.14
N SER A 117 -21.07 18.24 -5.39
CA SER A 117 -20.53 18.82 -6.61
C SER A 117 -20.43 20.35 -6.47
N GLY A 118 -19.24 20.89 -6.23
CA GLY A 118 -19.10 22.33 -6.03
C GLY A 118 -17.76 22.85 -5.54
N LEU A 119 -16.99 22.07 -4.76
CA LEU A 119 -15.64 22.47 -4.34
C LEU A 119 -14.60 21.77 -5.22
N LEU A 120 -14.44 22.26 -6.44
CA LEU A 120 -13.21 22.07 -7.19
C LEU A 120 -12.12 22.82 -6.41
N LEU A 121 -11.48 22.14 -5.47
CA LEU A 121 -10.23 22.61 -4.89
C LEU A 121 -9.22 22.60 -6.03
N TYR A 122 -9.10 23.73 -6.73
CA TYR A 122 -7.95 24.04 -7.56
C TYR A 122 -6.74 24.07 -6.63
N SER A 123 -6.16 22.89 -6.38
CA SER A 123 -4.88 22.82 -5.70
C SER A 123 -3.86 23.43 -6.65
N PRO A 124 -3.13 24.48 -6.23
CA PRO A 124 -2.05 25.02 -7.05
C PRO A 124 -1.03 23.92 -7.33
N ASN A 125 -0.33 24.06 -8.46
CA ASN A 125 0.74 23.16 -8.87
C ASN A 125 1.77 23.08 -7.74
N PHE A 126 2.11 21.86 -7.33
CA PHE A 126 3.12 21.62 -6.31
C PHE A 126 4.03 20.47 -6.74
N GLY A 127 5.10 20.26 -5.98
CA GLY A 127 6.08 19.21 -6.28
C GLY A 127 6.81 19.43 -7.60
N ARG A 128 7.29 20.66 -7.81
CA ARG A 128 8.03 21.07 -9.01
C ARG A 128 9.38 20.36 -9.10
N VAL A 129 9.61 19.70 -10.23
CA VAL A 129 10.90 19.13 -10.62
C VAL A 129 11.33 19.80 -11.92
N ASP A 130 12.38 20.60 -11.84
CA ASP A 130 13.01 21.23 -13.01
C ASP A 130 13.98 20.25 -13.67
N LEU A 131 13.78 20.03 -14.96
CA LEU A 131 14.50 19.10 -15.81
C LEU A 131 15.53 19.89 -16.63
N VAL A 132 16.78 19.84 -16.17
CA VAL A 132 17.88 20.60 -16.78
C VAL A 132 18.67 19.71 -17.74
N PRO A 133 19.06 20.20 -18.92
CA PRO A 133 19.97 19.50 -19.82
C PRO A 133 21.25 19.05 -19.12
N ASN A 134 21.48 17.73 -19.05
CA ASN A 134 22.70 17.18 -18.45
C ASN A 134 22.98 15.77 -18.99
N ASN A 135 24.19 15.59 -19.53
CA ASN A 135 24.62 14.34 -20.15
C ASN A 135 24.99 13.23 -19.14
N ASN A 136 25.07 13.56 -17.85
CA ASN A 136 25.47 12.66 -16.78
C ASN A 136 24.28 12.23 -15.89
N CYS A 137 23.06 12.12 -16.45
CA CYS A 137 21.93 11.64 -15.66
C CYS A 137 22.20 10.22 -15.12
N PRO A 138 21.90 9.93 -13.85
CA PRO A 138 22.18 8.63 -13.24
C PRO A 138 21.35 7.48 -13.85
N THR A 139 20.26 7.79 -14.54
CA THR A 139 19.39 6.81 -15.20
C THR A 139 18.89 7.36 -16.52
N HIS A 140 19.32 6.82 -17.66
CA HIS A 140 18.72 7.18 -18.95
C HIS A 140 17.29 6.63 -19.03
N PRO A 141 16.34 7.37 -19.64
CA PRO A 141 15.04 6.80 -19.98
C PRO A 141 15.26 5.56 -20.84
N THR A 142 14.77 4.40 -20.40
CA THR A 142 15.02 3.14 -21.10
C THR A 142 14.37 3.14 -22.48
N GLY A 143 15.13 2.79 -23.51
CA GLY A 143 14.60 2.52 -24.86
C GLY A 143 14.50 3.74 -25.79
N VAL A 144 15.21 4.83 -25.52
CA VAL A 144 15.13 6.05 -26.34
C VAL A 144 16.50 6.54 -26.81
N THR A 145 16.65 6.76 -28.12
CA THR A 145 17.81 7.36 -28.79
C THR A 145 17.53 8.84 -29.11
N LEU A 146 17.31 9.66 -28.09
CA LEU A 146 17.13 11.11 -28.26
C LEU A 146 18.38 11.85 -27.79
N ASP A 147 18.74 12.92 -28.51
CA ASP A 147 20.05 13.59 -28.39
C ASP A 147 20.17 14.48 -27.14
N LEU A 148 19.05 15.03 -26.64
CA LEU A 148 19.05 15.88 -25.43
C LEU A 148 18.50 15.10 -24.24
N ILE A 149 19.34 14.95 -23.22
CA ILE A 149 18.98 14.29 -21.96
C ILE A 149 18.69 15.38 -20.92
N LEU A 150 17.57 15.24 -20.22
CA LEU A 150 17.11 16.16 -19.20
C LEU A 150 17.15 15.47 -17.83
N CYS A 151 17.90 16.00 -16.86
CA CYS A 151 17.90 15.49 -15.49
C CYS A 151 17.09 16.38 -14.56
N GLY A 152 16.13 15.79 -13.86
CA GLY A 152 15.45 16.40 -12.73
C GLY A 152 16.09 15.97 -11.42
N SER A 153 16.43 16.94 -10.56
CA SER A 153 16.92 16.64 -9.22
C SER A 153 15.81 16.06 -8.36
N ALA A 154 16.17 15.16 -7.44
CA ALA A 154 15.22 14.64 -6.47
C ALA A 154 14.73 15.78 -5.55
N THR A 155 13.41 15.92 -5.45
CA THR A 155 12.76 16.90 -4.58
C THR A 155 11.88 16.18 -3.57
N ASN A 156 11.90 16.66 -2.33
CA ASN A 156 11.00 16.16 -1.30
C ASN A 156 9.71 16.97 -1.32
N VAL A 157 8.59 16.28 -1.41
CA VAL A 157 7.26 16.89 -1.46
C VAL A 157 6.39 16.32 -0.36
N ILE A 158 5.49 17.15 0.16
CA ILE A 158 4.46 16.73 1.10
C ILE A 158 3.13 16.80 0.36
N TRP A 159 2.43 15.67 0.26
CA TRP A 159 1.12 15.63 -0.39
C TRP A 159 0.09 16.31 0.51
N PRO A 160 -0.56 17.39 0.07
CA PRO A 160 -1.35 18.23 0.96
C PRO A 160 -2.65 17.55 1.41
N ILE A 161 -3.32 16.83 0.51
CA ILE A 161 -4.62 16.18 0.77
C ILE A 161 -4.72 14.80 0.09
N VAL A 162 -5.64 13.97 0.57
CA VAL A 162 -6.03 12.72 -0.09
C VAL A 162 -6.59 12.96 -1.51
N GLY A 163 -6.22 12.10 -2.47
CA GLY A 163 -6.77 12.16 -3.83
C GLY A 163 -5.85 11.59 -4.90
N ALA A 164 -6.31 11.65 -6.14
CA ALA A 164 -5.53 11.33 -7.32
C ALA A 164 -5.00 12.62 -7.96
N TYR A 165 -3.67 12.68 -8.08
CA TYR A 165 -2.94 13.83 -8.61
C TYR A 165 -2.49 13.55 -10.03
N ALA A 166 -2.80 14.44 -10.97
CA ALA A 166 -2.31 14.32 -12.34
C ALA A 166 -0.95 15.01 -12.48
N ALA A 167 -0.06 14.44 -13.28
CA ALA A 167 1.15 15.14 -13.70
C ALA A 167 0.80 16.32 -14.60
N PHE A 168 1.46 17.45 -14.42
CA PHE A 168 1.41 18.62 -15.28
C PHE A 168 2.79 18.91 -15.82
N LEU A 169 2.92 18.90 -17.13
CA LEU A 169 4.16 19.18 -17.84
C LEU A 169 4.12 20.59 -18.41
N SER A 170 5.16 21.36 -18.12
CA SER A 170 5.41 22.67 -18.73
C SER A 170 6.75 22.66 -19.46
N ILE A 171 6.73 23.07 -20.73
CA ILE A 171 7.93 23.20 -21.57
C ILE A 171 7.98 24.64 -22.07
N ASP A 172 8.97 25.39 -21.60
CA ASP A 172 9.22 26.76 -22.03
C ASP A 172 10.18 26.79 -23.22
N LEU A 173 9.80 27.51 -24.26
CA LEU A 173 10.55 27.62 -25.51
C LEU A 173 11.31 28.94 -25.61
N ASN A 174 12.41 28.93 -26.37
CA ASN A 174 13.27 30.11 -26.63
C ASN A 174 12.51 31.33 -27.21
N ASN A 175 11.33 31.10 -27.82
CA ASN A 175 10.48 32.14 -28.38
C ASN A 175 9.51 32.77 -27.35
N GLY A 176 9.63 32.42 -26.07
CA GLY A 176 8.77 32.90 -24.98
C GLY A 176 7.40 32.23 -24.91
N LYS A 177 7.15 31.16 -25.66
CA LYS A 177 5.94 30.35 -25.55
C LYS A 177 6.14 29.20 -24.57
N SER A 178 5.11 28.90 -23.79
CA SER A 178 5.05 27.73 -22.91
C SER A 178 4.06 26.71 -23.47
N LEU A 179 4.47 25.46 -23.56
CA LEU A 179 3.62 24.31 -23.85
C LEU A 179 3.24 23.66 -22.53
N ASN A 180 1.97 23.72 -22.17
CA ASN A 180 1.45 23.22 -20.91
C ASN A 180 0.46 22.08 -21.18
N GLU A 181 0.67 20.91 -20.58
CA GLU A 181 -0.22 19.76 -20.72
C GLU A 181 -0.46 19.08 -19.37
N THR A 182 -1.74 18.97 -18.99
CA THR A 182 -2.17 18.13 -17.87
C THR A 182 -2.34 16.70 -18.36
N LEU A 183 -1.57 15.77 -17.77
CA LEU A 183 -1.44 14.39 -18.20
C LEU A 183 -2.37 13.50 -17.37
N SER A 184 -3.67 13.59 -17.65
CA SER A 184 -4.73 12.93 -16.87
C SER A 184 -4.66 11.39 -16.87
N GLY A 185 -3.95 10.78 -17.83
CA GLY A 185 -3.66 9.34 -17.84
C GLY A 185 -2.62 8.88 -16.82
N TYR A 186 -1.88 9.82 -16.23
CA TYR A 186 -0.78 9.58 -15.30
C TYR A 186 -1.13 10.13 -13.93
N LYS A 187 -1.91 9.35 -13.18
CA LYS A 187 -2.38 9.71 -11.84
C LYS A 187 -1.59 9.01 -10.75
N ILE A 188 -1.27 9.75 -9.70
CA ILE A 188 -0.71 9.24 -8.46
C ILE A 188 -1.80 9.28 -7.40
N SER A 189 -2.11 8.13 -6.80
CA SER A 189 -3.09 8.04 -5.72
C SER A 189 -2.44 8.22 -4.36
N VAL A 190 -2.88 9.24 -3.63
CA VAL A 190 -2.48 9.53 -2.24
C VAL A 190 -3.60 9.09 -1.31
N LEU A 191 -3.25 8.30 -0.30
CA LEU A 191 -4.18 7.80 0.71
C LEU A 191 -4.38 8.80 1.85
N SER A 192 -5.53 8.74 2.52
CA SER A 192 -5.72 9.51 3.77
C SER A 192 -4.93 8.89 4.91
N ILE A 193 -4.44 9.74 5.83
CA ILE A 193 -3.78 9.29 7.06
C ILE A 193 -4.72 8.48 7.94
N SER A 194 -6.01 8.85 7.97
CA SER A 194 -7.04 8.13 8.72
C SER A 194 -7.27 6.71 8.18
N PHE A 195 -7.22 6.56 6.85
CA PHE A 195 -7.32 5.26 6.18
C PHE A 195 -6.11 4.39 6.51
N ALA A 196 -4.90 4.94 6.42
CA ALA A 196 -3.67 4.23 6.77
C ALA A 196 -3.67 3.77 8.25
N GLN A 197 -4.10 4.64 9.17
CA GLN A 197 -4.23 4.31 10.59
C GLN A 197 -5.32 3.25 10.86
N THR A 198 -6.46 3.34 10.17
CA THR A 198 -7.55 2.36 10.31
C THR A 198 -7.11 0.98 9.84
N GLU A 199 -6.41 0.90 8.71
CA GLU A 199 -5.88 -0.37 8.22
C GLU A 199 -4.87 -0.97 9.19
N GLN A 200 -3.98 -0.14 9.75
CA GLN A 200 -3.04 -0.58 10.79
C GLN A 200 -3.76 -1.05 12.06
N SER A 201 -4.76 -0.31 12.54
CA SER A 201 -5.58 -0.70 13.70
C SER A 201 -6.32 -2.00 13.44
N ASN A 202 -6.84 -2.22 12.23
CA ASN A 202 -7.51 -3.47 11.87
C ASN A 202 -6.56 -4.66 11.90
N ARG A 203 -5.31 -4.48 11.44
CA ARG A 203 -4.26 -5.52 11.54
C ARG A 203 -3.94 -5.85 13.00
N ILE A 204 -3.79 -4.83 13.85
CA ILE A 204 -3.52 -5.02 15.29
C ILE A 204 -4.70 -5.70 15.99
N ASN A 205 -5.93 -5.26 15.73
CA ASN A 205 -7.13 -5.84 16.32
C ASN A 205 -7.32 -7.30 15.90
N LEU A 206 -7.02 -7.63 14.64
CA LEU A 206 -7.03 -9.00 14.14
C LEU A 206 -5.98 -9.86 14.86
N ALA A 207 -4.76 -9.34 15.04
CA ALA A 207 -3.68 -10.00 15.76
C ALA A 207 -4.06 -10.30 17.21
N PHE A 208 -4.61 -9.30 17.90
CA PHE A 208 -5.00 -9.40 19.29
C PHE A 208 -6.17 -10.37 19.48
N SER A 209 -7.15 -10.33 18.58
CA SER A 209 -8.27 -11.28 18.57
C SER A 209 -7.77 -12.71 18.36
N ALA A 210 -6.85 -12.92 17.41
CA ALA A 210 -6.23 -14.22 17.19
C ALA A 210 -5.50 -14.72 18.45
N ALA A 211 -4.68 -13.88 19.09
CA ALA A 211 -3.94 -14.22 20.30
C ALA A 211 -4.88 -14.59 21.47
N LEU A 212 -5.90 -13.78 21.74
CA LEU A 212 -6.86 -14.05 22.81
C LEU A 212 -7.60 -15.37 22.62
N VAL A 213 -7.99 -15.69 21.38
CA VAL A 213 -8.66 -16.96 21.11
C VAL A 213 -7.68 -18.13 21.30
N SER A 214 -6.42 -18.01 20.86
CA SER A 214 -5.40 -19.03 21.12
C SER A 214 -5.18 -19.27 22.62
N PHE A 215 -5.09 -18.21 23.42
CA PHE A 215 -4.98 -18.33 24.88
C PHE A 215 -6.21 -18.99 25.50
N GLY A 216 -7.42 -18.59 25.11
CA GLY A 216 -8.66 -19.18 25.62
C GLY A 216 -8.79 -20.67 25.30
N VAL A 217 -8.32 -21.11 24.13
CA VAL A 217 -8.26 -22.53 23.78
C VAL A 217 -7.26 -23.29 24.66
N LEU A 218 -6.06 -22.75 24.85
CA LEU A 218 -5.02 -23.39 25.67
C LEU A 218 -5.44 -23.52 27.13
N GLU A 219 -6.00 -22.46 27.73
CA GLU A 219 -6.52 -22.51 29.09
C GLU A 219 -7.70 -23.49 29.20
N GLY A 220 -8.61 -23.48 28.22
CA GLY A 220 -9.73 -24.42 28.17
C GLY A 220 -9.28 -25.89 28.15
N VAL A 221 -8.25 -26.21 27.36
CA VAL A 221 -7.65 -27.56 27.33
C VAL A 221 -7.00 -27.90 28.68
N ASN A 222 -6.28 -26.96 29.30
CA ASN A 222 -5.60 -27.19 30.56
C ASN A 222 -6.59 -27.49 31.70
N ILE A 223 -7.69 -26.73 31.78
CA ILE A 223 -8.76 -26.96 32.77
C ILE A 223 -9.42 -28.33 32.56
N VAL A 224 -9.70 -28.72 31.30
CA VAL A 224 -10.27 -30.04 31.02
C VAL A 224 -9.32 -31.16 31.41
N HIS A 225 -8.02 -30.98 31.18
CA HIS A 225 -6.99 -31.93 31.60
C HIS A 225 -6.96 -32.09 33.12
N GLU A 226 -6.91 -30.98 33.86
CA GLU A 226 -6.91 -30.97 35.33
C GLU A 226 -8.16 -31.66 35.92
N LEU A 227 -9.35 -31.32 35.41
CA LEU A 227 -10.61 -31.96 35.84
C LEU A 227 -10.66 -33.46 35.52
N THR A 228 -9.97 -33.90 34.47
CA THR A 228 -9.92 -35.32 34.08
C THR A 228 -8.97 -36.10 34.98
N GLU A 229 -7.83 -35.51 35.35
CA GLU A 229 -6.90 -36.11 36.32
C GLU A 229 -7.53 -36.23 37.70
N GLU A 230 -8.21 -35.19 38.17
CA GLU A 230 -8.86 -35.20 39.48
C GLU A 230 -9.92 -36.31 39.57
N LYS A 231 -10.72 -36.50 38.51
CA LYS A 231 -11.66 -37.62 38.44
C LYS A 231 -11.00 -38.99 38.46
N ARG A 232 -9.84 -39.16 37.81
CA ARG A 232 -9.09 -40.43 37.86
C ARG A 232 -8.62 -40.73 39.28
N LYS A 233 -8.11 -39.72 39.99
CA LYS A 233 -7.71 -39.85 41.40
C LYS A 233 -8.89 -40.30 42.27
N VAL A 234 -10.04 -39.64 42.15
CA VAL A 234 -11.26 -40.02 42.92
C VAL A 234 -11.70 -41.46 42.61
N VAL A 235 -11.72 -41.86 41.33
CA VAL A 235 -12.11 -43.23 40.95
C VAL A 235 -11.13 -44.26 41.51
N GLN A 236 -9.83 -43.99 41.48
CA GLN A 236 -8.81 -44.86 42.08
C GLN A 236 -9.01 -44.99 43.60
N THR A 237 -9.23 -43.88 44.31
CA THR A 237 -9.49 -43.90 45.76
C THR A 237 -10.73 -44.72 46.09
N VAL A 238 -11.83 -44.54 45.35
CA VAL A 238 -13.07 -45.31 45.58
C VAL A 238 -12.88 -46.80 45.29
N SER A 239 -12.11 -47.15 44.26
CA SER A 239 -11.82 -48.56 43.93
C SER A 239 -10.91 -49.26 44.93
N SER A 240 -10.13 -48.51 45.70
CA SER A 240 -9.22 -49.03 46.74
C SER A 240 -9.89 -49.26 48.09
N LEU A 241 -11.14 -48.82 48.28
CA LEU A 241 -11.86 -49.06 49.53
C LEU A 241 -12.20 -50.55 49.67
N PRO A 242 -11.96 -51.18 50.84
CA PRO A 242 -12.21 -52.59 51.05
C PRO A 242 -13.69 -52.90 50.81
N LYS A 243 -13.96 -53.92 49.99
CA LYS A 243 -15.32 -54.44 49.79
C LYS A 243 -15.85 -54.87 51.14
N ARG A 244 -16.94 -54.23 51.56
CA ARG A 244 -17.64 -54.57 52.79
C ARG A 244 -18.37 -55.88 52.53
N ASP A 245 -17.80 -56.99 53.03
CA ASP A 245 -18.44 -58.30 52.96
C ASP A 245 -19.80 -58.22 53.66
N ARG A 246 -20.84 -58.54 52.90
CA ARG A 246 -22.22 -58.69 53.35
C ARG A 246 -22.61 -60.14 53.23
#